data_AF-M0JD66-F1
#
_entry.id   AF-M0JD66-F1
#
_cell.length_a   1.000
_cell.length_b   1.000
_cell.length_c   1.000
_cell.angle_alpha   90.00
_cell.angle_beta   90.00
_cell.angle_gamma   90.00
#
_symmetry.space_group_name_H-M   'P 1'
#
loop_
_entity.id
_entity.type
_entity.pdbx_description
1 polymer ?
#
loop_
_entity_poly.entity_id
_entity_poly.type
_entity_poly.pdbx_seq_one_letter_code
_entity_poly.pdbx_strand_id
1 'polypeptide(L)'
;MALFESISEADLERIIPLSTIETQHYCEQKAQFERAETPDEESLPERLIRAQEQHNELVETTGTTSGEYTLADAWDDIQSEDVSLLYPPLAHELVNMILIGRPTFLRFVDGRPVQLTLVRGVTKGRYLEELFPNEQFLLWCHGNLLDRIGFDVSGLSIRYLKYSQSKFNAVEVSRAQLLLAGEDGDDVAIKLNEKSPIHPNIRQHPLAYERDTERGKQLRAYAAFWRDGGKPSGANHWKQCVSCRFNTECDLALAQGEVRR
;
A
#
# COMPACT_ATOMS: atom_id res chain seq x y z
N MET A 1 -19.70 -1.00 -1.42
CA MET A 1 -20.31 0.34 -1.55
C MET A 1 -20.85 0.87 -0.23
N ALA A 2 -21.78 0.15 0.43
CA ALA A 2 -22.42 0.60 1.68
C ALA A 2 -21.46 1.14 2.76
N LEU A 3 -20.27 0.54 2.92
CA LEU A 3 -19.33 0.97 3.95
C LEU A 3 -18.81 2.40 3.71
N PHE A 4 -18.29 2.71 2.51
CA PHE A 4 -17.75 4.05 2.23
C PHE A 4 -18.83 5.14 2.28
N GLU A 5 -20.03 4.82 1.84
CA GLU A 5 -21.19 5.73 1.89
C GLU A 5 -21.73 5.91 3.32
N SER A 6 -21.45 4.97 4.22
CA SER A 6 -21.88 5.01 5.63
C SER A 6 -20.86 5.64 6.59
N ILE A 7 -19.61 5.85 6.15
CA ILE A 7 -18.57 6.45 6.99
C ILE A 7 -18.97 7.88 7.32
N SER A 8 -19.04 8.18 8.62
CA SER A 8 -19.37 9.50 9.15
C SER A 8 -18.19 10.14 9.88
N GLU A 9 -18.31 11.40 10.27
CA GLU A 9 -17.31 12.06 11.13
C GLU A 9 -17.08 11.30 12.45
N ALA A 10 -18.11 10.61 12.96
CA ALA A 10 -18.01 9.80 14.18
C ALA A 10 -17.12 8.56 14.00
N ASP A 11 -16.83 8.15 12.76
CA ASP A 11 -16.00 6.98 12.47
C ASP A 11 -14.53 7.33 12.24
N LEU A 12 -14.15 8.62 12.25
CA LEU A 12 -12.77 9.06 11.98
C LEU A 12 -11.74 8.38 12.90
N GLU A 13 -12.07 8.23 14.18
CA GLU A 13 -11.20 7.55 15.16
C GLU A 13 -11.10 6.03 14.91
N ARG A 14 -12.10 5.45 14.24
CA ARG A 14 -12.17 4.03 13.90
C ARG A 14 -11.40 3.69 12.62
N ILE A 15 -11.08 4.68 11.80
CA ILE A 15 -10.37 4.47 10.53
C ILE A 15 -8.88 4.23 10.78
N ILE A 16 -8.36 3.15 10.20
CA ILE A 16 -6.94 2.81 10.22
C ILE A 16 -6.46 2.57 8.79
N PRO A 17 -5.64 3.48 8.24
CA PRO A 17 -4.98 3.24 6.96
C PRO A 17 -4.04 2.03 7.03
N LEU A 18 -3.97 1.24 5.96
CA LEU A 18 -3.01 0.14 5.87
C LEU A 18 -1.55 0.61 5.93
N SER A 19 -1.25 1.86 5.58
CA SER A 19 0.07 2.46 5.80
C SER A 19 0.41 2.60 7.29
N THR A 20 -0.57 2.90 8.14
CA THR A 20 -0.41 2.89 9.60
C THR A 20 -0.13 1.47 10.10
N ILE A 21 -0.79 0.47 9.52
CA ILE A 21 -0.54 -0.95 9.82
C ILE A 21 0.85 -1.41 9.34
N GLU A 22 1.33 -0.94 8.18
CA GLU A 22 2.71 -1.16 7.72
C GLU A 22 3.71 -0.59 8.73
N THR A 23 3.52 0.67 9.16
CA THR A 23 4.37 1.28 10.19
C THR A 23 4.27 0.51 11.50
N GLN A 24 3.07 0.07 11.92
CA GLN A 24 2.88 -0.70 13.15
C GLN A 24 3.63 -2.03 13.10
N HIS A 25 3.59 -2.74 11.98
CA HIS A 25 4.35 -3.98 11.77
C HIS A 25 5.87 -3.76 11.89
N TYR A 26 6.34 -2.55 11.61
CA TYR A 26 7.73 -2.16 11.81
C TYR A 26 8.03 -1.68 13.24
N CYS A 27 7.18 -0.84 13.82
CA CYS A 27 7.30 -0.25 15.14
C CYS A 27 5.97 0.38 15.59
N GLU A 28 5.34 -0.15 16.64
CA GLU A 28 4.03 0.34 17.13
C GLU A 28 4.11 1.77 17.67
N GLN A 29 5.19 2.10 18.38
CA GLN A 29 5.39 3.46 18.90
C GLN A 29 5.52 4.50 17.77
N LYS A 30 6.18 4.13 16.68
CA LYS A 30 6.28 5.00 15.49
C LYS A 30 4.90 5.21 14.88
N ALA A 31 4.09 4.17 14.78
CA ALA A 31 2.74 4.27 14.23
C ALA A 31 1.86 5.18 15.10
N GLN A 32 1.99 5.12 16.43
CA GLN A 32 1.28 6.04 17.33
C GLN A 32 1.70 7.49 17.14
N PHE A 33 3.00 7.78 17.06
CA PHE A 33 3.46 9.13 16.79
C PHE A 33 2.96 9.66 15.44
N GLU A 34 3.08 8.86 14.36
CA GLU A 34 2.58 9.25 13.04
C GLU A 34 1.07 9.48 12.98
N ARG A 35 0.30 8.78 13.83
CA ARG A 35 -1.15 8.95 13.89
C ARG A 35 -1.58 10.15 14.74
N ALA A 36 -0.80 10.49 15.77
CA ALA A 36 -1.09 11.61 16.66
C ALA A 36 -0.70 12.97 16.06
N GLU A 37 0.27 12.99 15.13
CA GLU A 37 0.64 14.20 14.41
C GLU A 37 -0.41 14.56 13.36
N THR A 38 -0.84 15.81 13.37
CA THR A 38 -1.37 16.44 12.15
C THR A 38 -0.19 16.60 11.19
N PRO A 39 -0.27 16.15 9.93
CA PRO A 39 0.85 16.27 9.00
C PRO A 39 1.23 17.74 8.83
N ASP A 40 2.33 18.15 9.43
CA ASP A 40 3.01 19.41 9.10
C ASP A 40 4.04 19.10 8.02
N GLU A 41 3.78 19.55 6.79
CA GLU A 41 4.66 19.32 5.65
C GLU A 41 6.09 19.87 5.90
N GLU A 42 6.24 20.93 6.70
CA GLU A 42 7.55 21.51 7.04
C GLU A 42 8.39 20.57 7.92
N SER A 43 7.75 19.66 8.66
CA SER A 43 8.40 18.70 9.55
C SER A 43 8.80 17.38 8.84
N LEU A 44 8.31 17.17 7.62
CA LEU A 44 8.54 15.92 6.88
C LEU A 44 9.94 15.91 6.26
N PRO A 45 10.71 14.81 6.41
CA PRO A 45 11.95 14.63 5.68
C PRO A 45 11.75 14.78 4.16
N GLU A 46 12.65 15.49 3.47
CA GLU A 46 12.58 15.74 2.01
C GLU A 46 12.30 14.48 1.17
N ARG A 47 12.82 13.33 1.60
CA ARG A 47 12.60 12.03 0.93
C ARG A 47 11.14 11.56 0.95
N LEU A 48 10.34 11.99 1.93
CA LEU A 48 8.91 11.69 2.04
C LEU A 48 8.11 12.66 1.18
N ILE A 49 8.43 13.96 1.23
CA ILE A 49 7.84 14.98 0.34
C ILE A 49 8.02 14.57 -1.13
N ARG A 50 9.26 14.25 -1.52
CA ARG A 50 9.55 13.75 -2.88
C ARG A 50 8.76 12.50 -3.24
N ALA A 51 8.58 11.56 -2.30
CA ALA A 51 7.80 10.36 -2.58
C ALA A 51 6.33 10.70 -2.83
N GLN A 52 5.76 11.65 -2.09
CA GLN A 52 4.39 12.11 -2.27
C GLN A 52 4.21 12.81 -3.63
N GLU A 53 5.12 13.72 -4.00
CA GLU A 53 5.12 14.38 -5.30
C GLU A 53 5.13 13.37 -6.45
N GLN A 54 5.96 12.32 -6.35
CA GLN A 54 6.04 11.27 -7.36
C GLN A 54 4.73 10.45 -7.47
N HIS A 55 4.06 10.17 -6.36
CA HIS A 55 2.75 9.52 -6.41
C HIS A 55 1.68 10.42 -7.04
N ASN A 56 1.70 11.72 -6.78
CA ASN A 56 0.81 12.68 -7.42
C ASN A 56 1.07 12.74 -8.94
N GLU A 57 2.33 12.82 -9.36
CA GLU A 57 2.72 12.80 -10.78
C GLU A 57 2.28 11.50 -11.49
N LEU A 58 2.34 10.34 -10.81
CA LEU A 58 1.80 9.08 -11.33
C LEU A 58 0.29 9.20 -11.59
N VAL A 59 -0.47 9.70 -10.62
CA VAL A 59 -1.93 9.88 -10.75
C VAL A 59 -2.25 10.78 -11.95
N GLU A 60 -1.58 11.92 -12.07
CA GLU A 60 -1.78 12.87 -13.17
C GLU A 60 -1.41 12.28 -14.54
N THR A 61 -0.38 11.44 -14.59
CA THR A 61 0.11 10.83 -15.84
C THR A 61 -0.79 9.69 -16.34
N THR A 62 -1.47 8.98 -15.44
CA THR A 62 -2.26 7.78 -15.79
C THR A 62 -3.76 7.93 -15.67
N GLY A 63 -4.25 8.87 -14.88
CA GLY A 63 -5.68 9.12 -14.75
C GLY A 63 -6.22 9.90 -15.93
N THR A 64 -7.23 9.35 -16.62
CA THR A 64 -8.13 10.16 -17.44
C THR A 64 -9.21 10.75 -16.54
N THR A 65 -9.07 12.02 -16.16
CA THR A 65 -10.11 12.79 -15.47
C THR A 65 -11.14 13.31 -16.48
N SER A 66 -12.02 12.43 -16.98
CA SER A 66 -13.22 12.88 -17.68
C SER A 66 -14.44 12.77 -16.76
N GLY A 67 -14.88 13.90 -16.19
CA GLY A 67 -16.16 14.02 -15.48
C GLY A 67 -16.29 13.25 -14.15
N GLU A 68 -17.48 13.34 -13.55
CA GLU A 68 -17.87 12.70 -12.28
C GLU A 68 -17.89 11.16 -12.39
N TYR A 69 -16.72 10.51 -12.50
CA TYR A 69 -16.62 9.06 -12.39
C TYR A 69 -16.73 8.66 -10.91
N THR A 70 -17.81 7.99 -10.55
CA THR A 70 -18.16 7.63 -9.17
C THR A 70 -17.71 6.21 -8.81
N LEU A 71 -17.79 5.85 -7.52
CA LEU A 71 -17.57 4.48 -7.08
C LEU A 71 -18.64 3.50 -7.60
N ALA A 72 -19.83 4.00 -7.93
CA ALA A 72 -20.89 3.19 -8.53
C ALA A 72 -20.53 2.83 -9.97
N ASP A 73 -20.06 3.80 -10.77
CA ASP A 73 -19.59 3.56 -12.14
C ASP A 73 -18.45 2.53 -12.15
N ALA A 74 -17.48 2.69 -11.24
CA ALA A 74 -16.39 1.71 -11.09
C ALA A 74 -16.88 0.30 -10.76
N TRP A 75 -17.98 0.17 -10.01
CA TRP A 75 -18.54 -1.13 -9.65
C TRP A 75 -19.28 -1.78 -10.83
N ASP A 76 -20.05 -0.98 -11.57
CA ASP A 76 -20.77 -1.43 -12.76
C ASP A 76 -19.79 -1.88 -13.85
N ASP A 77 -18.70 -1.15 -14.05
CA ASP A 77 -17.65 -1.52 -14.99
C ASP A 77 -16.97 -2.83 -14.56
N ILE A 78 -16.64 -3.00 -13.26
CA ILE A 78 -16.05 -4.26 -12.76
C ILE A 78 -16.94 -5.46 -13.10
N GLN A 79 -18.26 -5.30 -13.04
CA GLN A 79 -19.20 -6.39 -13.29
C GLN A 79 -19.43 -6.69 -14.78
N SER A 80 -19.24 -5.70 -15.64
CA SER A 80 -19.64 -5.75 -17.05
C SER A 80 -18.46 -5.87 -18.01
N GLU A 81 -17.27 -5.45 -17.59
CA GLU A 81 -16.09 -5.41 -18.43
C GLU A 81 -14.79 -5.61 -17.65
N ASP A 82 -13.73 -5.59 -18.42
CA ASP A 82 -12.37 -5.66 -17.99
C ASP A 82 -11.89 -4.29 -17.54
N VAL A 83 -11.80 -4.05 -16.23
CA VAL A 83 -11.44 -2.74 -15.67
C VAL A 83 -10.04 -2.68 -15.07
N SER A 84 -9.33 -1.56 -15.29
CA SER A 84 -8.10 -1.21 -14.57
C SER A 84 -8.31 0.05 -13.74
N LEU A 85 -8.10 -0.05 -12.44
CA LEU A 85 -8.29 1.04 -11.49
C LEU A 85 -6.96 1.53 -10.94
N LEU A 86 -6.81 2.85 -10.88
CA LEU A 86 -5.65 3.52 -10.29
C LEU A 86 -6.03 4.07 -8.93
N TYR A 87 -5.25 3.71 -7.90
CA TYR A 87 -5.50 4.14 -6.53
C TYR A 87 -6.95 3.92 -6.03
N PRO A 88 -7.61 2.77 -6.31
CA PRO A 88 -8.97 2.55 -5.84
C PRO A 88 -9.00 2.45 -4.31
N PRO A 89 -9.98 3.07 -3.63
CA PRO A 89 -10.13 2.91 -2.20
C PRO A 89 -10.75 1.55 -1.88
N LEU A 90 -10.12 0.80 -0.98
CA LEU A 90 -10.62 -0.45 -0.41
C LEU A 90 -10.89 -0.25 1.07
N ALA A 91 -12.04 -0.69 1.57
CA ALA A 91 -12.34 -0.64 2.99
C ALA A 91 -13.08 -1.88 3.47
N HIS A 92 -12.77 -2.29 4.70
CA HIS A 92 -13.49 -3.34 5.39
C HIS A 92 -13.44 -3.12 6.90
N GLU A 93 -14.55 -3.40 7.59
CA GLU A 93 -14.60 -3.35 9.04
C GLU A 93 -14.02 -4.62 9.66
N LEU A 94 -13.07 -4.46 10.57
CA LEU A 94 -12.44 -5.54 11.32
C LEU A 94 -12.35 -5.13 12.78
N VAL A 95 -12.88 -5.96 13.68
CA VAL A 95 -12.84 -5.73 15.15
C VAL A 95 -13.29 -4.32 15.57
N ASN A 96 -14.37 -3.82 14.97
CA ASN A 96 -14.94 -2.47 15.14
C ASN A 96 -14.06 -1.31 14.64
N MET A 97 -12.98 -1.60 13.91
CA MET A 97 -12.14 -0.63 13.24
C MET A 97 -12.33 -0.74 11.73
N ILE A 98 -12.22 0.38 11.01
CA ILE A 98 -12.36 0.43 9.55
C ILE A 98 -10.95 0.44 8.95
N LEU A 99 -10.53 -0.68 8.37
CA LEU A 99 -9.26 -0.74 7.65
C LEU A 99 -9.44 -0.17 6.25
N ILE A 100 -8.59 0.78 5.87
CA ILE A 100 -8.62 1.39 4.53
C ILE A 100 -7.28 1.16 3.83
N GLY A 101 -7.33 0.62 2.61
CA GLY A 101 -6.19 0.47 1.72
C GLY A 101 -6.40 1.20 0.41
N ARG A 102 -5.34 1.74 -0.18
CA ARG A 102 -5.36 2.35 -1.52
C ARG A 102 -4.20 1.81 -2.37
N PRO A 103 -4.32 0.62 -2.99
CA PRO A 103 -3.24 0.07 -3.81
C PRO A 103 -3.00 0.97 -5.02
N THR A 104 -1.78 1.01 -5.55
CA THR A 104 -1.48 1.90 -6.69
C THR A 104 -2.25 1.50 -7.95
N PHE A 105 -2.41 0.19 -8.18
CA PHE A 105 -3.11 -0.35 -9.34
C PHE A 105 -3.84 -1.64 -8.97
N LEU A 106 -5.05 -1.81 -9.52
CA LEU A 106 -5.87 -3.00 -9.36
C LEU A 106 -6.57 -3.31 -10.68
N ARG A 107 -6.47 -4.54 -11.14
CA ARG A 107 -7.06 -5.03 -12.39
C ARG A 107 -8.14 -6.05 -12.09
N PHE A 108 -9.28 -5.89 -12.74
CA PHE A 108 -10.36 -6.84 -12.81
C PHE A 108 -10.50 -7.40 -14.22
N VAL A 109 -10.76 -8.70 -14.31
CA VAL A 109 -11.09 -9.44 -15.55
C VAL A 109 -12.28 -10.32 -15.21
N ASP A 110 -13.33 -10.26 -16.03
CA ASP A 110 -14.59 -10.98 -15.80
C ASP A 110 -15.13 -10.83 -14.34
N GLY A 111 -15.04 -9.62 -13.78
CA GLY A 111 -15.46 -9.32 -12.41
C GLY A 111 -14.59 -9.89 -11.28
N ARG A 112 -13.41 -10.44 -11.60
CA ARG A 112 -12.47 -10.99 -10.62
C ARG A 112 -11.17 -10.18 -10.56
N PRO A 113 -10.64 -9.88 -9.36
CA PRO A 113 -9.35 -9.22 -9.25
C PRO A 113 -8.23 -10.19 -9.66
N VAL A 114 -7.51 -9.85 -10.72
CA VAL A 114 -6.40 -10.68 -11.24
C VAL A 114 -5.03 -10.14 -10.86
N GLN A 115 -4.92 -8.82 -10.68
CA GLN A 115 -3.66 -8.18 -10.32
C GLN A 115 -3.85 -7.04 -9.32
N LEU A 116 -3.03 -7.00 -8.28
CA LEU A 116 -2.88 -5.86 -7.39
C LEU A 116 -1.41 -5.45 -7.30
N THR A 117 -1.14 -4.16 -7.46
CA THR A 117 0.22 -3.62 -7.45
C THR A 117 0.37 -2.46 -6.49
N LEU A 118 1.42 -2.51 -5.68
CA LEU A 118 1.93 -1.37 -4.92
C LEU A 118 3.20 -0.85 -5.58
N VAL A 119 3.41 0.46 -5.51
CA VAL A 119 4.57 1.14 -6.09
C VAL A 119 5.28 1.94 -5.01
N ARG A 120 6.62 1.90 -4.98
CA ARG A 120 7.44 2.70 -4.07
C ARG A 120 8.75 3.18 -4.68
N GLY A 121 9.02 4.47 -4.53
CA GLY A 121 10.35 5.02 -4.74
C GLY A 121 11.30 4.70 -3.58
N VAL A 122 12.47 4.14 -3.86
CA VAL A 122 13.53 3.89 -2.87
C VAL A 122 14.73 4.82 -3.05
N THR A 123 15.42 5.12 -1.96
CA THR A 123 16.57 6.04 -1.94
C THR A 123 17.92 5.36 -2.09
N LYS A 124 18.01 4.05 -1.89
CA LYS A 124 19.26 3.27 -2.01
C LYS A 124 19.09 2.16 -3.03
N GLY A 125 20.09 1.99 -3.90
CA GLY A 125 20.05 0.97 -4.96
C GLY A 125 19.79 -0.44 -4.45
N ARG A 126 20.42 -0.85 -3.33
CA ARG A 126 20.18 -2.17 -2.71
C ARG A 126 18.71 -2.42 -2.33
N TYR A 127 17.95 -1.37 -2.00
CA TYR A 127 16.54 -1.50 -1.63
C TYR A 127 15.62 -1.74 -2.84
N LEU A 128 16.14 -1.64 -4.06
CA LEU A 128 15.43 -2.05 -5.27
C LEU A 128 15.29 -3.56 -5.34
N GLU A 129 16.29 -4.31 -4.87
CA GLU A 129 16.36 -5.77 -4.97
C GLU A 129 15.83 -6.49 -3.72
N GLU A 130 15.66 -5.76 -2.61
CA GLU A 130 15.16 -6.30 -1.34
C GLU A 130 13.66 -6.04 -1.21
N LEU A 131 12.88 -7.04 -0.79
CA LEU A 131 11.48 -6.87 -0.37
C LEU A 131 11.37 -7.03 1.15
N PHE A 132 11.10 -5.93 1.86
CA PHE A 132 11.11 -5.92 3.33
C PHE A 132 9.89 -6.63 3.93
N PRO A 133 10.00 -7.24 5.11
CA PRO A 133 8.88 -7.95 5.74
C PRO A 133 7.59 -7.12 5.90
N ASN A 134 7.70 -5.83 6.24
CA ASN A 134 6.55 -4.92 6.33
C ASN A 134 5.91 -4.65 4.95
N GLU A 135 6.69 -4.62 3.86
CA GLU A 135 6.16 -4.46 2.50
C GLU A 135 5.41 -5.72 2.04
N GLN A 136 5.96 -6.90 2.36
CA GLN A 136 5.29 -8.18 2.12
C GLN A 136 3.96 -8.24 2.88
N PHE A 137 3.98 -7.82 4.15
CA PHE A 137 2.79 -7.79 5.00
C PHE A 137 1.75 -6.79 4.48
N LEU A 138 2.17 -5.58 4.09
CA LEU A 138 1.28 -4.57 3.51
C LEU A 138 0.61 -5.10 2.24
N LEU A 139 1.40 -5.66 1.32
CA LEU A 139 0.87 -6.22 0.07
C LEU A 139 -0.14 -7.35 0.33
N TRP A 140 0.15 -8.21 1.29
CA TRP A 140 -0.79 -9.25 1.75
C TRP A 140 -2.06 -8.64 2.36
N CYS A 141 -1.96 -7.58 3.17
CA CYS A 141 -3.11 -6.90 3.76
C CYS A 141 -4.06 -6.34 2.69
N HIS A 142 -3.52 -5.80 1.61
CA HIS A 142 -4.31 -5.33 0.47
C HIS A 142 -5.09 -6.46 -0.22
N GLY A 143 -4.43 -7.60 -0.49
CA GLY A 143 -5.12 -8.79 -0.99
C GLY A 143 -6.18 -9.32 0.00
N ASN A 144 -5.89 -9.27 1.31
CA ASN A 144 -6.86 -9.67 2.33
C ASN A 144 -8.07 -8.73 2.43
N LEU A 145 -7.92 -7.43 2.15
CA LEU A 145 -9.06 -6.53 2.04
C LEU A 145 -9.98 -6.94 0.89
N LEU A 146 -9.44 -7.29 -0.29
CA LEU A 146 -10.25 -7.77 -1.41
C LEU A 146 -11.04 -9.04 -1.07
N ASP A 147 -10.37 -10.02 -0.45
CA ASP A 147 -11.00 -11.27 0.02
C ASP A 147 -12.15 -10.98 0.99
N ARG A 148 -11.94 -10.04 1.92
CA ARG A 148 -12.94 -9.65 2.93
C ARG A 148 -14.09 -8.81 2.39
N ILE A 149 -13.86 -8.02 1.35
CA ILE A 149 -14.91 -7.32 0.61
C ILE A 149 -15.83 -8.32 -0.11
N GLY A 150 -15.32 -9.52 -0.41
CA GLY A 150 -16.08 -10.64 -0.97
C GLY A 150 -15.69 -11.01 -2.39
N PHE A 151 -14.58 -10.48 -2.90
CA PHE A 151 -14.07 -10.87 -4.21
C PHE A 151 -13.43 -12.27 -4.18
N ASP A 152 -13.54 -13.00 -5.30
CA ASP A 152 -12.78 -14.23 -5.51
C ASP A 152 -11.31 -13.89 -5.83
N VAL A 153 -10.43 -14.18 -4.88
CA VAL A 153 -8.99 -13.86 -4.94
C VAL A 153 -8.11 -15.08 -5.23
N SER A 154 -8.69 -16.22 -5.65
CA SER A 154 -7.91 -17.46 -5.85
C SER A 154 -6.84 -17.35 -6.93
N GLY A 155 -7.02 -16.43 -7.89
CA GLY A 155 -6.07 -16.16 -8.98
C GLY A 155 -5.32 -14.83 -8.84
N LEU A 156 -5.41 -14.16 -7.68
CA LEU A 156 -4.86 -12.84 -7.50
C LEU A 156 -3.32 -12.85 -7.49
N SER A 157 -2.72 -12.23 -8.49
CA SER A 157 -1.29 -11.88 -8.52
C SER A 157 -1.05 -10.58 -7.75
N ILE A 158 -0.20 -10.60 -6.73
CA ILE A 158 0.17 -9.39 -5.98
C ILE A 158 1.62 -9.02 -6.25
N ARG A 159 1.88 -7.75 -6.55
CA ARG A 159 3.21 -7.28 -6.97
C ARG A 159 3.61 -6.01 -6.24
N TYR A 160 4.91 -5.90 -5.95
CA TYR A 160 5.52 -4.67 -5.44
C TYR A 160 6.52 -4.15 -6.47
N LEU A 161 6.28 -2.94 -7.00
CA LEU A 161 7.20 -2.27 -7.91
C LEU A 161 8.05 -1.26 -7.16
N LYS A 162 9.36 -1.34 -7.36
CA LYS A 162 10.31 -0.42 -6.77
C LYS A 162 11.11 0.28 -7.84
N TYR A 163 11.29 1.59 -7.68
CA TYR A 163 12.12 2.40 -8.57
C TYR A 163 13.03 3.31 -7.76
N SER A 164 14.14 3.75 -8.35
CA SER A 164 15.04 4.70 -7.69
C SER A 164 14.42 6.08 -7.71
N GLN A 165 14.22 6.72 -6.54
CA GLN A 165 13.64 8.07 -6.48
C GLN A 165 14.41 9.08 -7.33
N SER A 166 15.73 8.94 -7.43
CA SER A 166 16.60 9.82 -8.23
C SER A 166 16.50 9.61 -9.75
N LYS A 167 15.82 8.55 -10.19
CA LYS A 167 15.63 8.19 -11.60
C LYS A 167 14.14 8.00 -11.92
N PHE A 168 13.28 8.66 -11.15
CA PHE A 168 11.84 8.57 -11.34
C PHE A 168 11.44 9.12 -12.69
N ASN A 169 10.50 8.44 -13.31
CA ASN A 169 9.83 8.84 -14.53
C ASN A 169 8.40 8.26 -14.45
N ALA A 170 7.40 9.12 -14.29
CA ALA A 170 6.03 8.69 -14.09
C ALA A 170 5.53 7.81 -15.25
N VAL A 171 5.82 8.21 -16.49
CA VAL A 171 5.43 7.47 -17.71
C VAL A 171 5.99 6.05 -17.70
N GLU A 172 7.26 5.85 -17.36
CA GLU A 172 7.88 4.52 -17.34
C GLU A 172 7.34 3.64 -16.20
N VAL A 173 7.03 4.21 -15.03
CA VAL A 173 6.44 3.47 -13.92
C VAL A 173 5.00 3.07 -14.24
N SER A 174 4.21 4.00 -14.78
CA SER A 174 2.86 3.76 -15.28
C SER A 174 2.83 2.69 -16.37
N ARG A 175 3.76 2.79 -17.33
CA ARG A 175 3.94 1.78 -18.37
C ARG A 175 4.29 0.43 -17.77
N ALA A 176 5.14 0.36 -16.75
CA ALA A 176 5.48 -0.90 -16.10
C ALA A 176 4.25 -1.55 -15.43
N GLN A 177 3.37 -0.76 -14.81
CA GLN A 177 2.11 -1.28 -14.24
C GLN A 177 1.21 -1.89 -15.32
N LEU A 178 1.11 -1.23 -16.47
CA LEU A 178 0.30 -1.68 -17.62
C LEU A 178 0.91 -2.88 -18.36
N LEU A 179 2.22 -2.92 -18.55
CA LEU A 179 2.92 -4.06 -19.16
C LEU A 179 2.68 -5.34 -18.35
N LEU A 180 2.70 -5.23 -17.03
CA LEU A 180 2.42 -6.36 -16.13
C LEU A 180 0.99 -6.86 -16.21
N ALA A 181 0.03 -6.01 -16.59
CA ALA A 181 -1.35 -6.44 -16.84
C ALA A 181 -1.47 -7.25 -18.14
N GLY A 182 -0.61 -7.00 -19.13
CA GLY A 182 -0.55 -7.78 -20.37
C GLY A 182 0.20 -9.12 -20.24
N GLU A 183 1.18 -9.23 -19.33
CA GLU A 183 1.92 -10.48 -19.09
C GLU A 183 1.05 -11.62 -18.50
N ASP A 184 -0.10 -11.28 -17.88
CA ASP A 184 -1.02 -12.25 -17.27
C ASP A 184 -1.97 -12.93 -18.27
N GLY A 185 -1.74 -12.78 -19.58
CA GLY A 185 -2.39 -13.58 -20.63
C GLY A 185 -3.57 -12.92 -21.33
N ASP A 186 -3.80 -11.63 -21.12
CA ASP A 186 -4.88 -10.90 -21.75
C ASP A 186 -4.43 -10.13 -22.99
N ASP A 187 -5.28 -10.16 -24.02
CA ASP A 187 -5.27 -9.31 -25.21
C ASP A 187 -5.64 -7.86 -24.83
N VAL A 188 -5.01 -7.31 -23.79
CA VAL A 188 -5.21 -5.90 -23.44
C VAL A 188 -4.68 -5.12 -24.63
N ALA A 189 -5.58 -4.42 -25.31
CA ALA A 189 -5.31 -3.55 -26.44
C ALA A 189 -4.46 -2.32 -26.07
N ILE A 190 -3.44 -2.50 -25.23
CA ILE A 190 -2.37 -1.54 -25.06
C ILE A 190 -1.42 -1.79 -26.23
N LYS A 191 -1.30 -0.78 -27.11
CA LYS A 191 -0.23 -0.69 -28.13
C LYS A 191 1.17 -0.56 -27.50
N LEU A 192 1.43 -1.22 -26.38
CA LEU A 192 2.76 -1.43 -25.85
C LEU A 192 3.24 -2.71 -26.51
N ASN A 193 4.31 -2.62 -27.31
CA ASN A 193 4.99 -3.80 -27.82
C ASN A 193 5.15 -4.80 -26.66
N GLU A 194 4.45 -5.94 -26.70
CA GLU A 194 4.42 -7.00 -25.68
C GLU A 194 5.81 -7.54 -25.31
N LYS A 195 6.84 -7.16 -26.08
CA LYS A 195 8.26 -7.48 -25.88
C LYS A 195 9.07 -6.37 -25.21
N SER A 196 8.43 -5.29 -24.77
CA SER A 196 9.12 -4.16 -24.14
C SER A 196 9.53 -4.57 -22.73
N PRO A 197 10.83 -4.63 -22.41
CA PRO A 197 11.24 -4.94 -21.04
C PRO A 197 10.79 -3.81 -20.11
N ILE A 198 10.44 -4.18 -18.86
CA ILE A 198 10.32 -3.22 -17.77
C ILE A 198 11.60 -2.38 -17.73
N HIS A 199 11.44 -1.06 -17.57
CA HIS A 199 12.58 -0.14 -17.56
C HIS A 199 13.65 -0.61 -16.55
N PRO A 200 14.95 -0.62 -16.89
CA PRO A 200 16.01 -1.25 -16.08
C PRO A 200 16.22 -0.64 -14.69
N ASN A 201 15.57 0.48 -14.38
CA ASN A 201 15.60 1.11 -13.05
C ASN A 201 14.39 0.73 -12.17
N ILE A 202 13.47 -0.07 -12.71
CA ILE A 202 12.30 -0.60 -12.01
C ILE A 202 12.57 -2.07 -11.70
N ARG A 203 12.24 -2.48 -10.48
CA ARG A 203 12.25 -3.87 -10.04
C ARG A 203 10.86 -4.29 -9.65
N GLN A 204 10.50 -5.49 -10.07
CA GLN A 204 9.28 -6.14 -9.66
C GLN A 204 9.57 -7.20 -8.62
N HIS A 205 8.69 -7.26 -7.62
CA HIS A 205 8.70 -8.28 -6.59
C HIS A 205 7.34 -8.97 -6.59
N PRO A 206 7.17 -10.04 -7.39
CA PRO A 206 5.93 -10.80 -7.40
C PRO A 206 5.81 -11.62 -6.12
N LEU A 207 4.59 -11.72 -5.61
CA LEU A 207 4.21 -12.56 -4.50
C LEU A 207 2.90 -13.27 -4.86
N ALA A 208 2.75 -14.51 -4.44
CA ALA A 208 1.46 -15.19 -4.50
C ALA A 208 0.60 -14.68 -3.34
N TYR A 209 -0.64 -14.26 -3.62
CA TYR A 209 -1.60 -14.05 -2.56
C TYR A 209 -2.11 -15.39 -2.07
N GLU A 210 -1.97 -15.64 -0.77
CA GLU A 210 -2.54 -16.81 -0.12
C GLU A 210 -3.34 -16.39 1.11
N ARG A 211 -4.48 -17.04 1.32
CA ARG A 211 -5.23 -16.93 2.56
C ARG A 211 -4.39 -17.52 3.69
N ASP A 212 -3.89 -16.65 4.56
CA ASP A 212 -3.03 -17.03 5.68
C ASP A 212 -3.77 -16.75 7.00
N THR A 213 -4.04 -17.81 7.75
CA THR A 213 -4.76 -17.72 9.02
C THR A 213 -3.96 -16.99 10.10
N GLU A 214 -2.65 -17.17 10.14
CA GLU A 214 -1.78 -16.54 11.13
C GLU A 214 -1.59 -15.06 10.83
N ARG A 215 -1.33 -14.69 9.57
CA ARG A 215 -1.34 -13.28 9.16
C ARG A 215 -2.72 -12.63 9.39
N GLY A 216 -3.80 -13.39 9.19
CA GLY A 216 -5.16 -12.94 9.52
C GLY A 216 -5.37 -12.69 11.02
N LYS A 217 -4.76 -13.48 11.91
CA LYS A 217 -4.75 -13.22 13.36
C LYS A 217 -3.91 -11.98 13.68
N GLN A 218 -2.74 -11.84 13.05
CA GLN A 218 -1.86 -10.69 13.23
C GLN A 218 -2.55 -9.38 12.83
N LEU A 219 -3.21 -9.32 11.66
CA LEU A 219 -3.95 -8.13 11.21
C LEU A 219 -5.10 -7.77 12.18
N ARG A 220 -5.82 -8.78 12.69
CA ARG A 220 -6.85 -8.57 13.73
C ARG A 220 -6.27 -8.00 15.01
N ALA A 221 -5.11 -8.50 15.46
CA ALA A 221 -4.43 -7.99 16.64
C ALA A 221 -3.98 -6.54 16.46
N TYR A 222 -3.44 -6.20 15.29
CA TYR A 222 -3.06 -4.82 14.96
C TYR A 222 -4.26 -3.87 14.91
N ALA A 223 -5.38 -4.29 14.33
CA ALA A 223 -6.60 -3.49 14.37
C ALA A 223 -7.11 -3.32 15.82
N ALA A 224 -7.12 -4.40 16.61
CA ALA A 224 -7.56 -4.36 18.01
C ALA A 224 -6.70 -3.46 18.90
N PHE A 225 -5.39 -3.38 18.63
CA PHE A 225 -4.48 -2.46 19.33
C PHE A 225 -5.00 -1.02 19.34
N TRP A 226 -5.54 -0.55 18.22
CA TRP A 226 -6.07 0.81 18.09
C TRP A 226 -7.42 0.98 18.78
N ARG A 227 -8.28 -0.05 18.75
CA ARG A 227 -9.55 -0.05 19.49
C ARG A 227 -9.33 0.01 21.00
N ASP A 228 -8.37 -0.77 21.48
CA ASP A 228 -8.19 -1.02 22.92
C ASP A 228 -7.21 -0.04 23.60
N GLY A 229 -6.60 0.88 22.83
CA GLY A 229 -5.55 1.78 23.35
C GLY A 229 -4.31 1.02 23.80
N GLY A 230 -3.87 0.04 23.00
CA GLY A 230 -2.78 -0.86 23.32
C GLY A 230 -1.47 -0.14 23.67
N LYS A 231 -0.70 -0.74 24.59
CA LYS A 231 0.64 -0.24 24.95
C LYS A 231 1.63 -0.57 23.83
N PRO A 232 2.26 0.44 23.19
CA PRO A 232 3.13 0.22 22.04
C PRO A 232 4.44 -0.47 22.43
N SER A 233 4.97 -1.26 21.51
CA SER A 233 6.35 -1.72 21.47
C SER A 233 7.21 -0.90 20.49
N GLY A 234 8.53 -0.90 20.73
CA GLY A 234 9.52 -0.27 19.86
C GLY A 234 10.01 -1.21 18.77
N ALA A 235 10.82 -0.68 17.84
CA ALA A 235 11.41 -1.44 16.73
C ALA A 235 12.44 -2.50 17.19
N ASN A 236 12.91 -2.42 18.44
CA ASN A 236 13.94 -3.29 19.03
C ASN A 236 15.23 -3.42 18.18
N HIS A 237 15.56 -2.38 17.41
CA HIS A 237 16.79 -2.31 16.61
C HIS A 237 17.36 -0.89 16.58
N TRP A 238 18.60 -0.72 17.06
CA TRP A 238 19.26 0.57 17.26
C TRP A 238 19.39 1.39 15.98
N LYS A 239 19.75 0.76 14.84
CA LYS A 239 19.90 1.48 13.55
C LYS A 239 18.56 2.08 13.13
N GLN A 240 17.49 1.32 13.34
CA GLN A 240 16.13 1.72 13.05
C GLN A 240 15.71 2.88 13.96
N CYS A 241 15.95 2.77 15.27
CA CYS A 241 15.66 3.83 16.25
C CYS A 241 16.44 5.12 15.98
N VAL A 242 17.75 5.05 15.75
CA VAL A 242 18.59 6.25 15.51
C VAL A 242 18.18 6.99 14.23
N SER A 243 17.72 6.27 13.20
CA SER A 243 17.25 6.87 11.95
C SER A 243 15.80 7.37 11.99
N CYS A 244 15.08 7.12 13.08
CA CYS A 244 13.69 7.53 13.24
C CYS A 244 13.61 9.04 13.51
N ARG A 245 12.66 9.74 12.88
CA ARG A 245 12.44 11.17 13.13
C ARG A 245 11.96 11.47 14.56
N PHE A 246 11.34 10.50 15.22
CA PHE A 246 10.86 10.57 16.59
C PHE A 246 11.89 10.12 17.63
N ASN A 247 13.18 9.98 17.26
CA ASN A 247 14.17 9.35 18.15
C ASN A 247 14.41 10.13 19.45
N THR A 248 14.18 11.44 19.47
CA THR A 248 14.35 12.33 20.62
C THR A 248 13.19 12.26 21.61
N GLU A 249 12.00 11.89 21.14
CA GLU A 249 10.75 11.87 21.90
C GLU A 249 10.31 10.45 22.28
N CYS A 250 10.98 9.44 21.72
CA CYS A 250 10.63 8.05 21.90
C CYS A 250 11.39 7.45 23.09
N ASP A 251 10.71 7.27 24.22
CA ASP A 251 11.25 6.55 25.39
C ASP A 251 11.60 5.08 25.10
N LEU A 252 11.11 4.53 23.99
CA LEU A 252 11.43 3.19 23.49
C LEU A 252 12.61 3.17 22.51
N ALA A 253 13.17 4.33 22.16
CA ALA A 253 14.41 4.40 21.40
C ALA A 253 15.52 3.79 22.25
N LEU A 254 16.00 2.61 21.87
CA LEU A 254 17.05 1.84 22.56
C LEU A 254 16.65 1.19 23.91
N ALA A 255 15.36 1.16 24.25
CA ALA A 255 14.88 0.65 25.56
C ALA A 255 14.95 -0.89 25.74
N GLN A 256 15.56 -1.63 24.83
CA GLN A 256 15.81 -3.07 24.99
C GLN A 256 17.25 -3.44 24.56
N GLY A 257 18.23 -3.03 25.35
CA GLY A 257 19.49 -3.78 25.52
C GLY A 257 20.51 -3.81 24.37
N GLU A 258 20.28 -3.11 23.25
CA GLU A 258 21.30 -3.02 22.19
C GLU A 258 22.38 -1.99 22.56
N VAL A 259 23.52 -2.48 23.06
CA VAL A 259 24.75 -1.70 23.17
C VAL A 259 25.31 -1.48 21.76
N ARG A 260 25.62 -0.22 21.40
CA ARG A 260 26.39 0.11 20.19
C ARG A 260 27.63 -0.80 20.12
N ARG A 261 27.69 -1.69 19.13
CA ARG A 261 28.92 -2.36 18.72
C ARG A 261 29.51 -1.64 17.53
#